data_AF-A0A955ITH9-F1
#
_entry.id   AF-A0A955ITH9-F1
#
_cell.length_a   1.000
_cell.length_b   1.000
_cell.length_c   1.000
_cell.angle_alpha   90.00
_cell.angle_beta   90.00
_cell.angle_gamma   90.00
#
_symmetry.space_group_name_H-M   'P 1'
#
loop_
_entity.id
_entity.type
_entity.pdbx_description
1 polymer ?
#
loop_
_entity_poly.entity_id
_entity_poly.type
_entity_poly.pdbx_seq_one_letter_code
_entity_poly.pdbx_strand_id
1 'polypeptide(L)'
;AGYGDTFVHGIGHQLGLEVHDVTPDGPLKAGMIVTVEPGVYLADRRIGVRIEDDILVTAKGHQNLSRKIPRTITEIEAIASS
;
A
#
# COMPACT_ATOMS: atom_id res chain seq x y z
N ALA A 1 -3.78 -8.26 12.82
CA ALA A 1 -3.96 -7.94 11.38
C ALA A 1 -2.56 -7.91 10.77
N GLY A 2 -2.38 -8.38 9.54
CA GLY A 2 -1.06 -8.81 9.11
C GLY A 2 -0.79 -10.22 9.62
N TYR A 3 -0.18 -11.04 8.76
CA TYR A 3 -0.08 -12.50 8.78
C TYR A 3 0.80 -13.05 9.93
N GLY A 4 0.50 -12.66 11.18
CA GLY A 4 1.31 -12.93 12.37
C GLY A 4 2.71 -12.30 12.25
N ASP A 5 3.71 -13.03 12.73
CA ASP A 5 5.13 -12.62 12.73
C ASP A 5 5.72 -12.40 11.32
N THR A 6 4.98 -12.77 10.27
CA THR A 6 5.41 -12.60 8.87
C THR A 6 4.98 -11.26 8.26
N PHE A 7 4.23 -10.45 9.01
CA PHE A 7 3.90 -9.06 8.67
C PHE A 7 4.66 -8.13 9.62
N VAL A 8 5.79 -7.61 9.16
CA VAL A 8 6.86 -7.08 10.04
C VAL A 8 6.96 -5.56 10.08
N HIS A 9 6.00 -4.84 9.49
CA HIS A 9 5.99 -3.37 9.43
C HIS A 9 4.57 -2.81 9.58
N GLY A 10 4.42 -1.47 9.55
CA GLY A 10 3.11 -0.82 9.55
C GLY A 10 2.35 -1.03 8.24
N ILE A 11 1.04 -0.78 8.22
CA ILE A 11 0.21 -0.92 7.01
C ILE A 11 0.39 0.22 6.00
N GLY A 12 1.05 1.31 6.40
CA GLY A 12 1.31 2.48 5.55
C GLY A 12 1.72 3.70 6.35
N HIS A 13 1.95 4.81 5.65
CA HIS A 13 2.38 6.09 6.19
C HIS A 13 1.74 7.26 5.40
N GLN A 14 1.85 8.49 5.91
CA GLN A 14 1.49 9.69 5.12
C GLN A 14 2.46 9.87 3.96
N LEU A 15 1.96 10.37 2.84
CA LEU A 15 2.74 10.65 1.63
C LEU A 15 2.49 12.08 1.17
N GLY A 16 3.56 12.80 0.83
CA GLY A 16 3.47 14.17 0.35
C GLY A 16 4.78 14.66 -0.23
N LEU A 17 5.36 15.71 0.34
CA LEU A 17 6.66 16.21 -0.13
C LEU A 17 7.79 15.24 0.19
N GLU A 18 7.69 14.57 1.34
CA GLU A 18 8.55 13.47 1.73
C GLU A 18 7.86 12.13 1.49
N VAL A 19 8.65 11.08 1.27
CA VAL A 19 8.13 9.72 1.06
C VAL A 19 7.39 9.26 2.32
N HIS A 20 8.02 9.42 3.49
CA HIS A 20 7.38 9.29 4.80
C HIS A 20 7.08 10.70 5.33
N ASP A 21 5.93 11.25 4.96
CA ASP A 21 5.56 12.61 5.36
C ASP A 21 5.11 12.67 6.83
N VAL A 22 5.05 13.88 7.36
CA VAL A 22 4.64 14.15 8.74
C VAL A 22 3.26 13.54 8.99
N THR A 23 3.17 12.73 10.05
CA THR A 23 1.90 12.13 10.47
C THR A 23 1.20 13.06 11.47
N PRO A 24 0.09 13.71 11.09
CA PRO A 24 -0.67 14.54 12.00
C PRO A 24 -1.43 13.67 13.03
N ASP A 25 -1.65 14.22 14.22
CA ASP A 25 -2.46 13.55 15.23
C ASP A 25 -3.95 13.45 14.84
N GLY A 26 -4.58 12.36 15.26
CA GLY A 26 -6.01 12.12 15.11
C GLY A 26 -6.40 11.28 13.88
N PRO A 27 -7.69 11.25 13.50
CA PRO A 27 -8.18 10.43 12.40
C PRO A 27 -7.79 11.00 11.03
N LEU A 28 -7.80 10.14 10.01
CA LEU A 28 -7.67 10.55 8.61
C LEU A 28 -8.76 11.55 8.21
N LYS A 29 -8.35 12.59 7.48
CA LYS A 29 -9.24 13.65 6.96
C LYS A 29 -9.13 13.73 5.44
N ALA A 30 -10.19 14.20 4.81
CA ALA A 30 -10.20 14.45 3.37
C ALA A 30 -9.02 15.37 2.96
N GLY A 31 -8.36 15.04 1.85
CA GLY A 31 -7.18 15.73 1.35
C GLY A 31 -5.85 15.10 1.79
N MET A 32 -5.84 14.24 2.82
CA MET A 32 -4.65 13.47 3.18
C MET A 32 -4.37 12.38 2.14
N ILE A 33 -3.09 12.09 1.90
CA ILE A 33 -2.64 10.97 1.08
C ILE A 33 -1.85 10.02 1.97
N VAL A 34 -2.21 8.74 1.92
CA VAL A 34 -1.53 7.67 2.66
C VAL A 34 -1.20 6.51 1.76
N THR A 35 -0.15 5.78 2.07
CA THR A 35 0.10 4.47 1.45
C THR A 35 -0.75 3.40 2.13
N VAL A 36 -1.09 2.34 1.38
CA VAL A 36 -1.65 1.10 1.90
C VAL A 36 -0.82 -0.05 1.34
N GLU A 37 0.04 -0.63 2.17
CA GLU A 37 1.16 -1.47 1.74
C GLU A 37 1.26 -2.82 2.48
N PRO A 38 0.23 -3.68 2.45
CA PRO A 38 0.33 -4.98 3.10
C PRO A 38 1.46 -5.84 2.52
N GLY A 39 2.28 -6.41 3.40
CA GLY A 39 3.40 -7.30 3.02
C GLY A 39 3.47 -8.58 3.86
N VAL A 40 3.83 -9.70 3.23
CA VAL A 40 4.08 -10.98 3.90
C VAL A 40 5.47 -11.49 3.50
N TYR A 41 6.25 -11.87 4.51
CA TYR A 41 7.65 -12.26 4.35
C TYR A 41 7.88 -13.64 5.01
N LEU A 42 8.12 -14.65 4.18
CA LEU A 42 8.34 -16.04 4.58
C LEU A 42 9.82 -16.39 4.44
N ALA A 43 10.57 -16.22 5.52
CA ALA A 43 12.02 -16.40 5.53
C ALA A 43 12.45 -17.84 5.19
N ASP A 44 11.69 -18.84 5.67
CA ASP A 44 11.88 -20.26 5.38
C ASP A 44 11.80 -20.58 3.88
N ARG A 45 10.96 -19.84 3.15
CA ARG A 45 10.77 -19.99 1.70
C ARG A 45 11.61 -19.03 0.87
N ARG A 46 12.31 -18.07 1.51
CA ARG A 46 13.01 -16.96 0.85
C ARG A 46 12.10 -16.17 -0.10
N ILE A 47 10.84 -15.98 0.28
CA ILE A 47 9.85 -15.24 -0.51
C ILE A 47 9.29 -14.11 0.35
N GLY A 48 9.24 -12.91 -0.23
CA GLY A 48 8.54 -11.76 0.34
C GLY A 48 7.75 -11.05 -0.75
N VAL A 49 6.51 -10.69 -0.44
CA VAL A 49 5.62 -9.97 -1.36
C VAL A 49 4.97 -8.81 -0.62
N ARG A 50 4.99 -7.63 -1.23
CA ARG A 50 4.26 -6.44 -0.80
C ARG A 50 3.56 -5.84 -2.01
N ILE A 51 2.31 -5.44 -1.84
CA ILE A 51 1.55 -4.70 -2.84
C ILE A 51 1.13 -3.39 -2.18
N GLU A 52 1.43 -2.27 -2.83
CA GLU A 52 1.30 -0.94 -2.26
C GLU A 52 0.56 -0.02 -3.22
N ASP A 53 -0.37 0.76 -2.68
CA ASP A 53 -1.12 1.79 -3.40
C ASP A 53 -1.12 3.12 -2.64
N ASP A 54 -1.16 4.22 -3.41
CA ASP A 54 -1.29 5.58 -2.90
C ASP A 54 -2.76 5.99 -2.86
N ILE A 55 -3.26 6.29 -1.67
CA ILE A 55 -4.68 6.53 -1.41
C ILE A 55 -4.92 7.97 -0.97
N LEU A 56 -5.65 8.71 -1.81
CA LEU A 56 -6.22 10.00 -1.43
C LEU A 56 -7.49 9.79 -0.61
N VAL A 57 -7.53 10.30 0.61
CA VAL A 57 -8.76 10.35 1.43
C VAL A 57 -9.68 11.43 0.88
N THR A 58 -10.94 11.09 0.64
CA THR A 58 -11.97 12.01 0.16
C THR A 58 -13.07 12.19 1.20
N ALA A 59 -13.92 13.20 1.05
CA ALA A 59 -15.02 13.46 1.99
C ALA A 59 -16.03 12.29 2.12
N LYS A 60 -16.06 11.36 1.15
CA LYS A 60 -17.01 10.24 1.10
C LYS A 60 -16.34 8.86 1.06
N GLY A 61 -15.02 8.78 1.24
CA GLY A 61 -14.27 7.54 1.09
C GLY A 61 -12.84 7.80 0.64
N HIS A 62 -12.42 7.18 -0.45
CA HIS A 62 -11.05 7.30 -0.95
C HIS A 62 -10.97 7.21 -2.47
N GLN A 63 -9.86 7.69 -3.02
CA GLN A 63 -9.46 7.51 -4.41
C GLN A 63 -8.07 6.88 -4.44
N ASN A 64 -7.96 5.75 -5.13
CA ASN A 64 -6.66 5.15 -5.44
C ASN A 64 -6.00 5.90 -6.61
N LEU A 65 -4.85 6.52 -6.34
CA LEU A 65 -4.07 7.32 -7.27
C LEU A 65 -3.20 6.45 -8.20
N SER A 66 -2.73 5.31 -7.70
CA SER A 66 -1.91 4.31 -8.41
C SER A 66 -2.72 3.23 -9.14
N ARG A 67 -4.05 3.32 -9.15
CA ARG A 67 -4.98 2.29 -9.66
C ARG A 67 -4.74 1.77 -11.08
N LYS A 68 -3.96 2.48 -11.89
CA LYS A 68 -3.64 2.10 -13.28
C LYS A 68 -2.56 1.02 -13.35
N ILE A 69 -1.86 0.75 -12.25
CA ILE A 69 -0.81 -0.26 -12.16
C ILE A 69 -1.47 -1.63 -11.93
N PRO A 70 -1.18 -2.65 -12.76
CA PRO A 70 -1.62 -4.02 -12.54
C PRO A 70 -1.22 -4.58 -11.17
N ARG A 71 -2.15 -5.29 -10.53
CA ARG A 71 -1.91 -5.88 -9.19
C ARG A 71 -2.54 -7.26 -9.00
N THR A 72 -3.40 -7.68 -9.92
CA THR A 72 -3.86 -9.07 -9.96
C THR A 72 -2.87 -9.93 -10.73
N ILE A 73 -2.82 -11.23 -10.39
CA ILE A 73 -1.96 -12.20 -11.08
C ILE A 73 -2.21 -12.15 -12.59
N THR A 74 -3.47 -12.20 -13.01
CA THR A 74 -3.86 -12.18 -14.42
C THR A 74 -3.40 -10.92 -15.15
N GLU A 75 -3.57 -9.74 -14.58
CA GLU A 75 -3.13 -8.49 -15.23
C GLU A 75 -1.60 -8.43 -15.32
N ILE A 76 -0.89 -8.88 -14.29
CA ILE A 76 0.58 -8.90 -14.25
C ILE A 76 1.13 -9.89 -15.30
N GLU A 77 0.60 -11.11 -15.36
CA GLU A 77 1.02 -12.12 -16.32
C GLU A 77 0.77 -11.67 -17.77
N ALA A 78 -0.34 -10.97 -18.02
CA ALA A 78 -0.67 -10.45 -19.34
C ALA A 78 0.34 -9.41 -19.84
N ILE A 79 0.88 -8.54 -18.96
CA ILE A 79 1.88 -7.54 -19.35
C ILE A 79 3.32 -8.07 -19.34
N ALA A 80 3.60 -9.15 -18.61
CA ALA A 80 4.93 -9.76 -18.55
C ALA A 80 5.20 -10.72 -19.71
N SER A 81 4.14 -11.22 -20.37
CA SER A 81 4.22 -12.19 -21.47
C SER A 81 4.28 -11.54 -22.86
N SER A 82 4.35 -10.20 -22.94
CA SER A 82 4.48 -9.42 -24.18
C SER A 82 5.93 -9.04 -24.45
#